data_AF-A0A940SVZ8-F1
#
_entry.id   AF-A0A940SVZ8-F1
#
_cell.length_a   1.000
_cell.length_b   1.000
_cell.length_c   1.000
_cell.angle_alpha   90.00
_cell.angle_beta   90.00
_cell.angle_gamma   90.00
#
_symmetry.space_group_name_H-M   'P 1'
#
loop_
_entity.id
_entity.type
_entity.pdbx_description
1 polymer ?
#
loop_
_entity_poly.entity_id
_entity_poly.type
_entity_poly.pdbx_seq_one_letter_code
_entity_poly.pdbx_strand_id
1 'polypeptide(L)'
;MKKWLAVGLVIMILGGCSKSEKVADSDLRSNSRQEETANLAKEKTSKRRKKTKLSTESSTSATLDEKSEKTTESTEEKKAQIEKSMTVFCDPDESQEVGYFNDGQSFGAIVPDFKAYNKEDAFVILGEPSIIVTEKSELVARLDLEGSEMERIKEEFQKEKLTESQAKAFMFQATDIKLVTEMGLEVEGLIYDDPQKPNVYLLDGEVAYVTPVIEYLEFHGRLPLK
;
A
#
# COMPACT_ATOMS: atom_id res chain seq x y z
N MET A 1 8.91 33.88 14.99
CA MET A 1 9.64 32.59 14.87
C MET A 1 8.81 31.53 15.58
N LYS A 2 8.10 30.68 14.84
CA LYS A 2 7.35 29.54 15.39
C LYS A 2 7.86 28.30 14.66
N LYS A 3 8.53 27.41 15.38
CA LYS A 3 9.01 26.13 14.87
C LYS A 3 7.84 25.15 14.94
N TRP A 4 7.46 24.56 13.81
CA TRP A 4 6.52 23.45 13.79
C TRP A 4 7.31 22.16 13.98
N LEU A 5 6.98 21.42 15.04
CA LEU A 5 7.41 20.04 15.21
C LEU A 5 6.46 19.17 14.39
N ALA A 6 6.97 18.55 13.34
CA ALA A 6 6.29 17.44 12.70
C ALA A 6 6.36 16.24 13.65
N VAL A 7 5.21 15.81 14.17
CA VAL A 7 5.06 14.56 14.91
C VAL A 7 4.49 13.55 13.94
N GLY A 8 5.35 12.71 13.37
CA GLY A 8 4.92 11.52 12.64
C GLY A 8 4.29 10.53 13.62
N LEU A 9 3.06 10.11 13.34
CA LEU A 9 2.34 9.11 14.13
C LEU A 9 2.81 7.72 13.68
N VAL A 10 3.60 7.05 14.53
CA VAL A 10 3.91 5.62 14.41
C VAL A 10 3.01 4.87 15.38
N ILE A 11 2.05 4.08 14.87
CA ILE A 11 1.24 3.21 15.70
C ILE A 11 1.94 1.84 15.80
N MET A 12 2.57 1.60 16.95
CA MET A 12 3.09 0.28 17.34
C MET A 12 2.00 -0.46 18.15
N ILE A 13 1.40 -1.49 17.56
CA ILE A 13 0.55 -2.41 18.33
C ILE A 13 1.45 -3.48 18.95
N LEU A 14 1.62 -3.41 20.27
CA LEU A 14 2.26 -4.48 21.05
C LEU A 14 1.33 -5.69 21.08
N GLY A 15 1.78 -6.80 20.48
CA GLY A 15 1.13 -8.09 20.60
C GLY A 15 1.03 -8.52 22.06
N GLY A 16 -0.20 -8.70 22.54
CA GLY A 16 -0.49 -9.17 23.89
C GLY A 16 -0.04 -10.61 24.11
N CYS A 17 0.61 -10.85 25.24
CA CYS A 17 0.94 -12.19 25.73
C CYS A 17 -0.30 -13.07 25.84
N SER A 18 -0.27 -14.22 25.19
CA SER A 18 -1.18 -15.34 25.47
C SER A 18 -0.91 -15.87 26.88
N LYS A 19 -1.85 -15.62 27.79
CA LYS A 19 -1.95 -16.37 29.05
C LYS A 19 -2.56 -17.73 28.73
N SER A 20 -1.85 -18.80 29.10
CA SER A 20 -2.38 -20.15 29.11
C SER A 20 -3.40 -20.29 30.24
N GLU A 21 -4.66 -20.47 29.87
CA GLU A 21 -5.70 -20.84 30.82
C GLU A 21 -5.93 -22.36 30.76
N LYS A 22 -5.99 -22.94 31.95
CA LYS A 22 -6.09 -24.39 32.16
C LYS A 22 -7.47 -24.88 31.72
N VAL A 23 -7.46 -25.93 30.91
CA VAL A 23 -8.63 -26.72 30.53
C VAL A 23 -9.25 -27.35 31.78
N ALA A 24 -10.56 -27.14 31.94
CA ALA A 24 -11.44 -27.99 32.74
C ALA A 24 -12.31 -28.82 31.80
N ASP A 25 -12.49 -30.05 32.22
CA ASP A 25 -12.93 -31.26 31.53
C ASP A 25 -14.44 -31.31 31.24
N SER A 26 -14.81 -31.88 30.08
CA SER A 26 -15.96 -32.77 29.97
C SER A 26 -15.88 -33.61 28.68
N ASP A 27 -15.39 -34.84 28.84
CA ASP A 27 -15.80 -36.09 28.19
C ASP A 27 -16.74 -36.01 26.97
N LEU A 28 -16.28 -36.50 25.81
CA LEU A 28 -17.03 -37.46 24.99
C LEU A 28 -16.08 -38.40 24.22
N ARG A 29 -16.06 -39.65 24.68
CA ARG A 29 -15.63 -40.89 24.02
C ARG A 29 -15.82 -40.89 22.49
N SER A 30 -14.80 -41.33 21.75
CA SER A 30 -14.88 -42.59 20.97
C SER A 30 -13.55 -43.02 20.32
N ASN A 31 -13.28 -44.32 20.49
CA ASN A 31 -12.40 -45.24 19.75
C ASN A 31 -10.89 -45.01 19.58
N SER A 32 -10.16 -45.64 20.52
CA SER A 32 -9.10 -46.64 20.31
C SER A 32 -8.75 -47.02 18.87
N ARG A 33 -7.50 -46.74 18.49
CA ARG A 33 -6.55 -47.80 18.11
C ARG A 33 -5.12 -47.36 18.41
N GLN A 34 -4.48 -48.10 19.31
CA GLN A 34 -3.04 -48.09 19.54
C GLN A 34 -2.30 -48.47 18.26
N GLU A 35 -1.19 -47.80 17.98
CA GLU A 35 0.08 -48.51 17.81
C GLU A 35 1.24 -47.63 18.27
N GLU A 36 1.96 -48.16 19.24
CA GLU A 36 3.20 -47.67 19.84
C GLU A 36 4.35 -48.02 18.90
N THR A 37 5.30 -47.11 18.68
CA THR A 37 6.73 -47.43 18.79
C THR A 37 7.53 -46.13 18.97
N ALA A 38 8.09 -45.97 20.16
CA ALA A 38 9.22 -45.09 20.40
C ALA A 38 10.52 -45.74 19.89
N ASN A 39 11.49 -44.94 19.46
CA ASN A 39 12.87 -45.07 19.94
C ASN A 39 13.74 -43.85 19.61
N LEU A 40 14.43 -43.38 20.66
CA LEU A 40 15.53 -42.41 20.68
C LEU A 40 16.81 -43.00 20.07
N ALA A 41 17.66 -42.15 19.47
CA ALA A 41 19.12 -42.00 19.75
C ALA A 41 19.77 -41.13 18.64
N LYS A 42 20.28 -39.93 18.96
CA LYS A 42 21.68 -39.59 19.33
C LYS A 42 22.71 -39.64 18.17
N GLU A 43 23.21 -38.46 17.79
CA GLU A 43 24.65 -38.06 17.83
C GLU A 43 25.41 -38.35 16.51
N LYS A 44 26.36 -37.61 15.91
CA LYS A 44 27.32 -36.53 16.26
C LYS A 44 27.79 -35.78 14.98
N THR A 45 28.30 -34.54 15.14
CA THR A 45 29.45 -33.87 14.43
C THR A 45 29.39 -33.69 12.89
N SER A 46 29.73 -32.54 12.29
CA SER A 46 30.97 -31.77 12.45
C SER A 46 30.91 -30.37 11.79
N LYS A 47 31.74 -29.46 12.32
CA LYS A 47 31.97 -28.07 11.88
C LYS A 47 32.74 -28.03 10.55
N ARG A 48 32.46 -27.04 9.68
CA ARG A 48 33.52 -26.24 9.04
C ARG A 48 33.06 -24.87 8.54
N ARG A 49 33.65 -23.83 9.14
CA ARG A 49 33.67 -22.44 8.65
C ARG A 49 34.59 -22.34 7.42
N LYS A 50 34.30 -21.41 6.49
CA LYS A 50 35.35 -20.67 5.78
C LYS A 50 34.89 -19.24 5.47
N LYS A 51 35.57 -18.28 6.10
CA LYS A 51 35.66 -16.85 5.78
C LYS A 51 36.86 -16.61 4.84
N THR A 52 36.96 -15.37 4.35
CA THR A 52 38.07 -14.67 3.60
C THR A 52 37.99 -14.79 2.07
N LYS A 53 38.24 -13.76 1.25
CA LYS A 53 38.84 -12.39 1.38
C LYS A 53 38.52 -11.63 0.06
N LEU A 54 37.96 -10.41 0.08
CA LEU A 54 38.57 -9.11 -0.30
C LEU A 54 39.66 -9.08 -1.40
N SER A 55 39.36 -8.36 -2.51
CA SER A 55 40.21 -7.51 -3.40
C SER A 55 39.19 -6.69 -4.25
N THR A 56 39.03 -5.36 -4.25
CA THR A 56 39.92 -4.22 -4.54
C THR A 56 40.74 -4.37 -5.81
N GLU A 57 40.22 -3.87 -6.94
CA GLU A 57 41.00 -3.23 -8.00
C GLU A 57 40.21 -2.05 -8.59
N SER A 58 40.87 -0.89 -8.62
CA SER A 58 40.45 0.34 -9.27
C SER A 58 41.01 0.38 -10.69
N SER A 59 40.25 0.90 -11.65
CA SER A 59 40.82 1.67 -12.76
C SER A 59 39.77 2.58 -13.39
N THR A 60 40.27 3.71 -13.85
CA THR A 60 39.65 5.02 -14.06
C THR A 60 39.42 5.34 -15.55
N SER A 61 38.66 6.42 -15.78
CA SER A 61 38.48 7.23 -17.01
C SER A 61 37.39 6.73 -17.98
N ALA A 62 36.52 7.56 -18.58
CA ALA A 62 36.51 9.01 -18.78
C ALA A 62 35.08 9.56 -18.95
N THR A 63 34.89 10.80 -18.49
CA THR A 63 33.97 11.87 -18.93
C THR A 63 32.94 11.58 -20.03
N LEU A 64 31.66 11.73 -19.67
CA LEU A 64 30.67 12.44 -20.49
C LEU A 64 29.81 13.29 -19.54
N ASP A 65 29.99 14.60 -19.63
CA ASP A 65 29.17 15.63 -19.01
C ASP A 65 27.77 15.61 -19.65
N GLU A 66 26.78 14.99 -18.99
CA GLU A 66 25.40 15.40 -19.13
C GLU A 66 24.91 15.93 -17.79
N LYS A 67 24.87 17.26 -17.74
CA LYS A 67 24.28 18.07 -16.68
C LYS A 67 22.79 17.74 -16.61
N SER A 68 22.43 16.67 -15.90
CA SER A 68 21.07 16.43 -15.45
C SER A 68 20.79 17.43 -14.32
N GLU A 69 20.26 18.60 -14.70
CA GLU A 69 19.68 19.54 -13.74
C GLU A 69 18.49 18.87 -13.07
N LYS A 70 18.77 18.18 -11.97
CA LYS A 70 17.74 17.79 -11.00
C LYS A 70 17.32 19.07 -10.27
N THR A 71 16.44 19.84 -10.91
CA THR A 71 15.75 20.95 -10.27
C THR A 71 14.77 20.34 -9.28
N THR A 72 15.09 20.43 -7.99
CA THR A 72 14.15 20.12 -6.91
C THR A 72 13.07 21.21 -6.91
N GLU A 73 12.01 21.00 -7.67
CA GLU A 73 10.79 21.78 -7.57
C GLU A 73 10.18 21.60 -6.18
N SER A 74 9.70 22.71 -5.63
CA SER A 74 8.98 22.72 -4.36
C SER A 74 7.57 22.14 -4.52
N THR A 75 6.99 21.63 -3.43
CA THR A 75 5.61 21.12 -3.39
C THR A 75 4.57 22.13 -3.89
N GLU A 76 4.82 23.43 -3.68
CA GLU A 76 3.95 24.51 -4.18
C GLU A 76 4.03 24.70 -5.70
N GLU A 77 5.22 24.56 -6.29
CA GLU A 77 5.41 24.60 -7.75
C GLU A 77 4.79 23.38 -8.43
N LYS A 78 4.90 22.18 -7.81
CA LYS A 78 4.20 20.98 -8.26
C LYS A 78 2.69 21.16 -8.20
N LYS A 79 2.15 21.72 -7.12
CA LYS A 79 0.72 22.01 -7.00
C LYS A 79 0.24 22.99 -8.09
N ALA A 80 1.01 24.05 -8.36
CA ALA A 80 0.68 25.01 -9.42
C ALA A 80 0.77 24.41 -10.83
N GLN A 81 1.63 23.41 -11.05
CA GLN A 81 1.67 22.65 -12.31
C GLN A 81 0.51 21.67 -12.43
N ILE A 82 0.18 20.96 -11.35
CA ILE A 82 -1.01 20.10 -11.26
C ILE A 82 -2.26 20.89 -11.65
N GLU A 83 -2.46 22.09 -11.09
CA GLU A 83 -3.58 22.98 -11.42
C GLU A 83 -3.62 23.41 -12.90
N LYS A 84 -2.47 23.41 -13.59
CA LYS A 84 -2.34 23.90 -14.97
C LYS A 84 -2.56 22.81 -16.03
N SER A 85 -2.56 21.54 -15.64
CA SER A 85 -2.70 20.39 -16.54
C SER A 85 -3.44 19.22 -15.90
N MET A 86 -4.48 19.46 -15.09
CA MET A 86 -5.25 18.42 -14.36
C MET A 86 -5.85 17.35 -15.31
N THR A 87 -5.03 16.39 -15.71
CA THR A 87 -5.40 15.23 -16.51
C THR A 87 -5.17 13.93 -15.76
N VAL A 88 -4.42 13.98 -14.66
CA VAL A 88 -4.06 12.84 -13.80
C VAL A 88 -3.96 13.30 -12.35
N PHE A 89 -4.12 12.36 -11.42
CA PHE A 89 -3.78 12.56 -10.00
C PHE A 89 -2.28 12.36 -9.81
N CYS A 90 -1.61 13.31 -9.19
CA CYS A 90 -0.17 13.27 -8.93
C CYS A 90 0.07 13.26 -7.43
N ASP A 91 0.89 12.34 -6.96
CA ASP A 91 1.46 12.43 -5.62
C ASP A 91 2.39 13.65 -5.54
N PRO A 92 2.08 14.67 -4.73
CA PRO A 92 2.93 15.85 -4.63
C PRO A 92 4.28 15.53 -3.99
N ASP A 93 4.39 14.45 -3.20
CA ASP A 93 5.62 13.99 -2.55
C ASP A 93 6.15 12.69 -3.15
N GLU A 94 6.75 12.82 -4.34
CA GLU A 94 7.44 11.72 -5.03
C GLU A 94 8.79 11.32 -4.41
N SER A 95 9.06 11.66 -3.13
CA SER A 95 10.34 11.34 -2.51
C SER A 95 10.52 9.85 -2.21
N GLN A 96 9.42 9.11 -2.05
CA GLN A 96 9.43 7.69 -1.68
C GLN A 96 8.66 6.84 -2.69
N GLU A 97 9.23 5.70 -3.05
CA GLU A 97 8.57 4.76 -3.97
C GLU A 97 7.38 4.10 -3.29
N VAL A 98 6.25 4.05 -3.99
CA VAL A 98 5.04 3.35 -3.54
C VAL A 98 5.35 1.87 -3.39
N GLY A 99 5.07 1.32 -2.22
CA GLY A 99 5.40 -0.06 -1.93
C GLY A 99 4.98 -0.54 -0.56
N TYR A 100 4.80 -1.83 -0.46
CA TYR A 100 4.52 -2.56 0.77
C TYR A 100 5.81 -3.16 1.33
N PHE A 101 5.96 -3.12 2.65
CA PHE A 101 7.06 -3.77 3.35
C PHE A 101 6.55 -4.65 4.49
N ASN A 102 7.24 -5.76 4.72
CA ASN A 102 7.03 -6.66 5.84
C ASN A 102 8.36 -7.35 6.17
N ASP A 103 8.88 -7.09 7.37
CA ASP A 103 10.15 -7.65 7.84
C ASP A 103 9.97 -8.81 8.85
N GLY A 104 8.73 -9.29 9.02
CA GLY A 104 8.33 -10.30 9.98
C GLY A 104 8.11 -9.79 11.40
N GLN A 105 8.46 -8.53 11.71
CA GLN A 105 8.17 -7.86 12.98
C GLN A 105 7.17 -6.73 12.81
N SER A 106 7.27 -6.01 11.69
CA SER A 106 6.44 -4.89 11.31
C SER A 106 6.04 -5.00 9.85
N PHE A 107 4.90 -4.40 9.52
CA PHE A 107 4.44 -4.25 8.16
C PHE A 107 3.88 -2.85 7.97
N GLY A 108 3.88 -2.40 6.72
CA GLY A 108 3.31 -1.12 6.35
C GLY A 108 3.34 -0.91 4.85
N ALA A 109 2.88 0.25 4.44
CA ALA A 109 2.88 0.67 3.06
C ALA A 109 3.27 2.14 2.96
N ILE A 110 3.99 2.46 1.89
CA ILE A 110 4.14 3.82 1.37
C ILE A 110 3.12 3.94 0.25
N VAL A 111 2.22 4.91 0.36
CA VAL A 111 1.09 5.12 -0.55
C VAL A 111 1.06 6.57 -1.00
N PRO A 112 0.54 6.87 -2.21
CA PRO A 112 0.39 8.24 -2.66
C PRO A 112 -0.50 9.09 -1.75
N ASP A 113 -0.16 10.38 -1.60
CA ASP A 113 -1.01 11.36 -0.91
C ASP A 113 -1.75 12.26 -1.91
N PHE A 114 -3.06 12.09 -2.03
CA PHE A 114 -3.89 12.86 -2.96
C PHE A 114 -4.73 13.96 -2.29
N LYS A 115 -4.45 14.32 -1.02
CA LYS A 115 -5.24 15.33 -0.29
C LYS A 115 -5.21 16.74 -0.89
N ALA A 116 -4.29 17.00 -1.81
CA ALA A 116 -4.29 18.23 -2.58
C ALA A 116 -5.48 18.35 -3.55
N TYR A 117 -6.18 17.25 -3.83
CA TYR A 117 -7.33 17.17 -4.73
C TYR A 117 -8.64 17.04 -3.94
N ASN A 118 -9.72 17.56 -4.53
CA ASN A 118 -11.08 17.43 -4.04
C ASN A 118 -12.00 16.78 -5.11
N LYS A 119 -13.30 16.78 -4.84
CA LYS A 119 -14.33 16.24 -5.72
C LYS A 119 -14.41 16.96 -7.07
N GLU A 120 -14.33 18.28 -7.07
CA GLU A 120 -14.35 19.08 -8.29
C GLU A 120 -13.15 18.76 -9.18
N ASP A 121 -11.97 18.61 -8.59
CA ASP A 121 -10.77 18.21 -9.33
C ASP A 121 -10.92 16.80 -9.93
N ALA A 122 -11.50 15.86 -9.19
CA ALA A 122 -11.80 14.52 -9.70
C ALA A 122 -12.75 14.56 -10.90
N PHE A 123 -13.75 15.45 -10.89
CA PHE A 123 -14.65 15.64 -12.04
C PHE A 123 -13.95 16.28 -13.23
N VAL A 124 -13.01 17.19 -13.02
CA VAL A 124 -12.18 17.76 -14.09
C VAL A 124 -11.33 16.67 -14.75
N ILE A 125 -10.71 15.79 -13.94
CA ILE A 125 -9.81 14.74 -14.42
C ILE A 125 -10.56 13.59 -15.10
N LEU A 126 -11.65 13.11 -14.49
CA LEU A 126 -12.33 11.86 -14.87
C LEU A 126 -13.69 12.05 -15.53
N GLY A 127 -14.27 13.25 -15.44
CA GLY A 127 -15.67 13.51 -15.74
C GLY A 127 -16.62 13.05 -14.62
N GLU A 128 -17.92 13.11 -14.90
CA GLU A 128 -18.96 12.67 -13.96
C GLU A 128 -18.84 11.16 -13.67
N PRO A 129 -18.95 10.73 -12.40
CA PRO A 129 -18.99 9.32 -12.04
C PRO A 129 -20.31 8.68 -12.47
N SER A 130 -20.29 7.36 -12.65
CA SER A 130 -21.51 6.57 -12.87
C SER A 130 -22.45 6.66 -11.67
N ILE A 131 -21.89 6.62 -10.46
CA ILE A 131 -22.64 6.76 -9.22
C ILE A 131 -21.75 7.38 -8.13
N ILE A 132 -22.39 8.19 -7.28
CA ILE A 132 -21.82 8.69 -6.03
C ILE A 132 -22.39 7.86 -4.89
N VAL A 133 -21.52 7.24 -4.09
CA VAL A 133 -21.89 6.37 -2.97
C VAL A 133 -21.49 7.04 -1.66
N THR A 134 -22.46 7.27 -0.78
CA THR A 134 -22.25 7.75 0.59
C THR A 134 -22.75 6.75 1.64
N GLU A 135 -23.48 5.72 1.20
CA GLU A 135 -24.02 4.69 2.08
C GLU A 135 -22.90 3.80 2.62
N LYS A 136 -22.67 3.88 3.93
CA LYS A 136 -21.60 3.16 4.64
C LYS A 136 -21.54 1.67 4.29
N SER A 137 -22.68 0.98 4.31
CA SER A 137 -22.70 -0.47 4.02
C SER A 137 -22.29 -0.79 2.59
N GLU A 138 -22.58 0.10 1.64
CA GLU A 138 -22.19 -0.08 0.24
C GLU A 138 -20.69 0.20 0.05
N LEU A 139 -20.17 1.28 0.64
CA LEU A 139 -18.74 1.59 0.63
C LEU A 139 -17.91 0.46 1.21
N VAL A 140 -18.30 -0.05 2.38
CA VAL A 140 -17.63 -1.18 3.05
C VAL A 140 -17.67 -2.44 2.18
N ALA A 141 -18.80 -2.75 1.54
CA ALA A 141 -18.91 -3.91 0.66
C ALA A 141 -18.01 -3.80 -0.59
N ARG A 142 -17.87 -2.59 -1.15
CA ARG A 142 -17.00 -2.33 -2.32
C ARG A 142 -15.52 -2.45 -1.98
N LEU A 143 -15.13 -1.95 -0.80
CA LEU A 143 -13.74 -1.93 -0.33
C LEU A 143 -13.32 -3.23 0.39
N ASP A 144 -14.22 -4.21 0.52
CA ASP A 144 -13.91 -5.47 1.17
C ASP A 144 -12.91 -6.32 0.37
N LEU A 145 -12.28 -7.32 1.00
CA LEU A 145 -11.26 -8.19 0.39
C LEU A 145 -11.75 -8.95 -0.87
N GLU A 146 -13.05 -9.23 -0.90
CA GLU A 146 -13.79 -9.83 -2.01
C GLU A 146 -14.63 -8.81 -2.79
N GLY A 147 -14.52 -7.53 -2.44
CA GLY A 147 -15.24 -6.42 -3.05
C GLY A 147 -14.64 -6.00 -4.38
N SER A 148 -15.44 -5.25 -5.15
CA SER A 148 -15.08 -4.83 -6.50
C SER A 148 -13.81 -3.97 -6.53
N GLU A 149 -13.53 -3.15 -5.52
CA GLU A 149 -12.32 -2.33 -5.50
C GLU A 149 -11.06 -3.19 -5.41
N MET A 150 -11.10 -4.27 -4.62
CA MET A 150 -9.98 -5.20 -4.50
C MET A 150 -9.75 -6.00 -5.79
N GLU A 151 -10.82 -6.37 -6.49
CA GLU A 151 -10.72 -7.01 -7.80
C GLU A 151 -10.00 -6.10 -8.81
N ARG A 152 -10.32 -4.81 -8.82
CA ARG A 152 -9.67 -3.85 -9.72
C ARG A 152 -8.16 -3.73 -9.48
N ILE A 153 -7.72 -3.69 -8.23
CA ILE A 153 -6.27 -3.66 -7.92
C ILE A 153 -5.60 -4.97 -8.38
N LYS A 154 -6.25 -6.12 -8.15
CA LYS A 154 -5.75 -7.44 -8.61
C LYS A 154 -5.63 -7.47 -10.13
N GLU A 155 -6.58 -6.89 -10.86
CA GLU A 155 -6.53 -6.80 -12.32
C GLU A 155 -5.36 -5.97 -12.83
N GLU A 156 -5.11 -4.78 -12.27
CA GLU A 156 -3.98 -3.94 -12.68
C GLU A 156 -2.63 -4.64 -12.39
N PHE A 157 -2.54 -5.40 -11.29
CA PHE A 157 -1.40 -6.27 -11.03
C PHE A 157 -1.27 -7.40 -12.07
N GLN A 158 -2.36 -8.10 -12.40
CA GLN A 158 -2.36 -9.17 -13.41
C GLN A 158 -2.02 -8.67 -14.82
N LYS A 159 -2.36 -7.43 -15.14
CA LYS A 159 -1.97 -6.72 -16.37
C LYS A 159 -0.51 -6.25 -16.35
N GLU A 160 0.24 -6.55 -15.29
CA GLU A 160 1.62 -6.13 -15.07
C GLU A 160 1.80 -4.60 -15.09
N LYS A 161 0.76 -3.86 -14.66
CA LYS A 161 0.81 -2.40 -14.50
C LYS A 161 1.26 -1.96 -13.11
N LEU A 162 1.21 -2.88 -12.15
CA LEU A 162 1.73 -2.71 -10.79
C LEU A 162 2.71 -3.84 -10.46
N THR A 163 3.71 -3.53 -9.64
CA THR A 163 4.46 -4.59 -8.95
C THR A 163 3.61 -5.21 -7.85
N GLU A 164 3.99 -6.40 -7.36
CA GLU A 164 3.29 -7.02 -6.21
C GLU A 164 3.34 -6.12 -4.97
N SER A 165 4.47 -5.43 -4.75
CA SER A 165 4.64 -4.50 -3.65
C SER A 165 3.68 -3.31 -3.76
N GLN A 166 3.54 -2.72 -4.95
CA GLN A 166 2.61 -1.63 -5.21
C GLN A 166 1.16 -2.07 -5.05
N ALA A 167 0.79 -3.22 -5.61
CA ALA A 167 -0.56 -3.75 -5.47
C ALA A 167 -0.95 -3.94 -4.00
N LYS A 168 -0.05 -4.49 -3.18
CA LYS A 168 -0.27 -4.61 -1.73
C LYS A 168 -0.38 -3.26 -1.04
N ALA A 169 0.38 -2.25 -1.45
CA ALA A 169 0.30 -0.89 -0.90
C ALA A 169 -1.08 -0.26 -1.16
N PHE A 170 -1.60 -0.36 -2.39
CA PHE A 170 -2.93 0.14 -2.71
C PHE A 170 -4.05 -0.66 -2.02
N MET A 171 -3.91 -1.99 -1.90
CA MET A 171 -4.85 -2.81 -1.12
C MET A 171 -4.85 -2.40 0.37
N PHE A 172 -3.68 -2.06 0.91
CA PHE A 172 -3.55 -1.56 2.28
C PHE A 172 -4.28 -0.21 2.44
N GLN A 173 -4.09 0.73 1.51
CA GLN A 173 -4.78 2.02 1.53
C GLN A 173 -6.31 1.87 1.44
N ALA A 174 -6.81 1.08 0.51
CA ALA A 174 -8.25 0.83 0.38
C ALA A 174 -8.84 0.15 1.63
N THR A 175 -8.08 -0.74 2.27
CA THR A 175 -8.48 -1.34 3.56
C THR A 175 -8.53 -0.29 4.67
N ASP A 176 -7.62 0.68 4.67
CA ASP A 176 -7.66 1.81 5.60
C ASP A 176 -8.93 2.66 5.37
N ILE A 177 -9.28 2.96 4.12
CA ILE A 177 -10.55 3.65 3.77
C ILE A 177 -11.77 2.86 4.26
N LYS A 178 -11.78 1.54 4.08
CA LYS A 178 -12.84 0.67 4.62
C LYS A 178 -12.95 0.83 6.14
N LEU A 179 -11.82 0.75 6.84
CA LEU A 179 -11.79 0.83 8.30
C LEU A 179 -12.28 2.19 8.82
N VAL A 180 -11.87 3.31 8.23
CA VAL A 180 -12.36 4.64 8.63
C VAL A 180 -13.87 4.77 8.35
N THR A 181 -14.36 4.19 7.26
CA THR A 181 -15.80 4.12 6.96
C THR A 181 -16.55 3.30 8.03
N GLU A 182 -15.98 2.16 8.46
CA GLU A 182 -16.50 1.34 9.55
C GLU A 182 -16.50 2.07 10.90
N MET A 183 -15.53 2.94 11.13
CA MET A 183 -15.47 3.82 12.31
C MET A 183 -16.49 4.96 12.27
N GLY A 184 -17.18 5.17 11.14
CA GLY A 184 -18.23 6.17 10.97
C GLY A 184 -17.74 7.55 10.54
N LEU A 185 -16.51 7.65 10.01
CA LEU A 185 -16.04 8.84 9.33
C LEU A 185 -16.78 9.01 7.98
N GLU A 186 -16.93 10.25 7.55
CA GLU A 186 -17.66 10.59 6.32
C GLU A 186 -16.78 10.29 5.10
N VAL A 187 -17.18 9.25 4.36
CA VAL A 187 -16.52 8.82 3.13
C VAL A 187 -17.50 8.93 1.97
N GLU A 188 -17.01 9.45 0.86
CA GLU A 188 -17.74 9.52 -0.41
C GLU A 188 -16.97 8.75 -1.48
N GLY A 189 -17.64 7.83 -2.18
CA GLY A 189 -17.08 7.09 -3.31
C GLY A 189 -17.61 7.61 -4.64
N LEU A 190 -16.74 8.14 -5.49
CA LEU A 190 -17.02 8.43 -6.89
C LEU A 190 -16.71 7.17 -7.70
N ILE A 191 -17.74 6.47 -8.15
CA ILE A 191 -17.61 5.16 -8.78
C ILE A 191 -17.83 5.29 -10.29
N TYR A 192 -16.93 4.68 -11.06
CA TYR A 192 -16.96 4.68 -12.52
C TYR A 192 -17.14 3.24 -13.02
N ASP A 193 -18.18 2.99 -13.83
CA ASP A 193 -18.41 1.66 -14.40
C ASP A 193 -17.39 1.29 -15.48
N ASP A 194 -16.74 2.30 -16.08
CA ASP A 194 -15.62 2.09 -16.99
C ASP A 194 -14.42 1.57 -16.19
N PRO A 195 -14.01 0.30 -16.37
CA PRO A 195 -12.90 -0.26 -15.61
C PRO A 195 -11.56 0.43 -15.91
N GLN A 196 -11.47 1.20 -16.99
CA GLN A 196 -10.29 2.01 -17.33
C GLN A 196 -10.25 3.35 -16.59
N LYS A 197 -11.27 3.73 -15.83
CA LYS A 197 -11.27 4.96 -15.02
C LYS A 197 -11.21 4.62 -13.53
N PRO A 198 -10.29 5.19 -12.75
CA PRO A 198 -10.19 4.84 -11.34
C PRO A 198 -11.45 5.25 -10.56
N ASN A 199 -11.82 4.48 -9.53
CA ASN A 199 -12.72 4.99 -8.51
C ASN A 199 -11.94 5.96 -7.62
N VAL A 200 -12.65 6.94 -7.05
CA VAL A 200 -12.07 7.94 -6.17
C VAL A 200 -12.83 7.92 -4.86
N TYR A 201 -12.11 7.85 -3.75
CA TYR A 201 -12.69 7.85 -2.42
C TYR A 201 -12.21 9.08 -1.66
N LEU A 202 -13.17 9.86 -1.19
CA LEU A 202 -12.93 11.08 -0.44
C LEU A 202 -13.16 10.84 1.04
N LEU A 203 -12.34 11.46 1.87
CA LEU A 203 -12.51 11.55 3.32
C LEU A 203 -12.57 13.03 3.67
N ASP A 204 -13.65 13.46 4.33
CA ASP A 204 -13.87 14.87 4.70
C ASP A 204 -13.73 15.86 3.51
N GLY A 205 -14.09 15.41 2.30
CA GLY A 205 -14.07 16.21 1.06
C GLY A 205 -12.73 16.27 0.32
N GLU A 206 -11.67 15.67 0.86
CA GLU A 206 -10.36 15.54 0.22
C GLU A 206 -10.20 14.13 -0.38
N VAL A 207 -9.51 14.01 -1.52
CA VAL A 207 -9.23 12.70 -2.13
C VAL A 207 -8.23 11.93 -1.27
N ALA A 208 -8.72 10.85 -0.65
CA ALA A 208 -7.92 10.02 0.26
C ALA A 208 -7.36 8.76 -0.41
N TYR A 209 -8.04 8.27 -1.45
CA TYR A 209 -7.64 7.09 -2.19
C TYR A 209 -8.17 7.13 -3.62
N VAL A 210 -7.36 6.65 -4.56
CA VAL A 210 -7.71 6.51 -5.98
C VAL A 210 -7.31 5.10 -6.41
N THR A 211 -8.20 4.37 -7.09
CA THR A 211 -7.87 3.06 -7.68
C THR A 211 -6.61 3.17 -8.55
N PRO A 212 -5.65 2.24 -8.49
CA PRO A 212 -4.35 2.39 -9.14
C PRO A 212 -4.36 2.09 -10.65
N VAL A 213 -5.17 2.85 -11.40
CA VAL A 213 -5.16 2.85 -12.87
C VAL A 213 -4.08 3.81 -13.35
N ILE A 214 -2.91 3.28 -13.71
CA ILE A 214 -1.67 4.06 -13.93
C ILE A 214 -1.74 5.07 -15.08
N GLU A 215 -2.76 5.02 -15.94
CA GLU A 215 -3.03 6.04 -16.95
C GLU A 215 -3.55 7.36 -16.35
N TYR A 216 -4.13 7.30 -15.14
CA TYR A 216 -4.69 8.45 -14.42
C TYR A 216 -3.93 8.82 -13.15
N LEU A 217 -2.86 8.09 -12.81
CA LEU A 217 -2.09 8.29 -11.59
C LEU A 217 -0.60 8.42 -11.90
N GLU A 218 0.02 9.46 -11.35
CA GLU A 218 1.46 9.65 -11.29
C GLU A 218 1.93 9.50 -9.84
N PHE A 219 2.88 8.60 -9.61
CA PHE A 219 3.50 8.37 -8.31
C PHE A 219 4.92 7.82 -8.49
N HIS A 220 5.75 7.98 -7.48
CA HIS A 220 7.14 7.53 -7.57
C HIS A 220 7.26 6.00 -7.59
N GLY A 221 8.05 5.49 -8.54
CA GLY A 221 8.23 4.06 -8.80
C GLY A 221 7.17 3.44 -9.71
N ARG A 222 6.24 4.23 -10.26
CA ARG A 222 5.26 3.77 -11.25
C ARG A 222 5.94 3.06 -12.44
N LEU A 223 5.34 1.97 -12.89
CA LEU A 223 5.78 1.26 -14.09
C LEU A 223 5.45 2.08 -15.36
N PRO A 224 6.27 2.00 -16.42
CA PRO A 224 5.99 2.72 -17.66
C PRO A 224 4.70 2.22 -18.31
N LEU A 225 3.98 3.14 -18.96
CA LEU A 225 2.84 2.78 -19.82
C LEU A 225 3.33 1.89 -20.98
N LYS A 226 2.59 0.80 -21.24
CA LYS A 226 2.89 -0.17 -22.30
C LYS A 226 2.12 0.12 -23.58
#